data_AF-A0A2E0ZUH5-F1
#
_entry.id   AF-A0A2E0ZUH5-F1
#
_cell.length_a   1.000
_cell.length_b   1.000
_cell.length_c   1.000
_cell.angle_alpha   90.00
_cell.angle_beta   90.00
_cell.angle_gamma   90.00
#
_symmetry.space_group_name_H-M   'P 1'
#
loop_
_entity.id
_entity.type
_entity.pdbx_description
1 polymer ?
#
loop_
_entity_poly.entity_id
_entity_poly.type
_entity_poly.pdbx_seq_one_letter_code
_entity_poly.pdbx_strand_id
1 'polypeptide(L)'
;MAKITHAEGNLRSDDRSRVAELMARIVDGDEAAFFMLVSEFDSRVAYIVRQFVIDMGRRDILADEDELSGLVTDAWLVIRERAGGWSADGAMPWRWAHLAIRHRVSEAVGHRTTPLMEDDGVEEAAWSPTGDCEDLVLTRLRCGDPRLALMLTTLKANLSGRDYLVVVEYLQQQSFGDPSPSHTVGRLYRVKPDNVRQIYHRARKRLRKLAADDPELESLRGFWWLAA
;
A
#
# COMPACT_ATOMS: atom_id res chain seq x y z
N MET A 1 -16.55 29.48 -11.15
CA MET A 1 -15.14 29.21 -11.50
C MET A 1 -14.26 30.25 -10.81
N ALA A 2 -13.77 29.95 -9.61
CA ALA A 2 -12.93 30.88 -8.85
C ALA A 2 -11.45 30.70 -9.26
N LYS A 3 -10.79 31.81 -9.58
CA LYS A 3 -9.36 31.91 -9.90
C LYS A 3 -8.53 31.55 -8.66
N ILE A 4 -8.06 30.32 -8.58
CA ILE A 4 -6.84 29.97 -7.82
C ILE A 4 -5.71 30.12 -8.83
N THR A 5 -4.82 31.12 -8.79
CA THR A 5 -3.72 31.11 -9.79
C THR A 5 -2.42 31.86 -9.56
N HIS A 6 -2.18 32.65 -8.49
CA HIS A 6 -0.84 33.26 -8.34
C HIS A 6 -0.21 33.17 -6.96
N ALA A 7 -0.96 33.38 -5.86
CA ALA A 7 -0.39 33.32 -4.51
C ALA A 7 0.03 31.90 -4.07
N GLU A 8 -0.82 30.89 -4.31
CA GLU A 8 -0.50 29.48 -3.99
C GLU A 8 0.63 28.90 -4.86
N GLY A 9 0.77 29.40 -6.10
CA GLY A 9 1.86 29.01 -6.99
C GLY A 9 3.21 29.54 -6.48
N ASN A 10 3.23 30.78 -5.99
CA ASN A 10 4.43 31.38 -5.38
C ASN A 10 4.85 30.68 -4.09
N LEU A 11 3.90 30.41 -3.18
CA LEU A 11 4.18 29.69 -1.93
C LEU A 11 4.73 28.28 -2.19
N ARG A 12 4.18 27.55 -3.17
CA ARG A 12 4.69 26.22 -3.56
C ARG A 12 6.06 26.24 -4.24
N SER A 13 6.38 27.31 -4.97
CA SER A 13 7.69 27.52 -5.59
C SER A 13 8.74 27.90 -4.54
N ASP A 14 8.35 28.69 -3.55
CA ASP A 14 9.19 29.10 -2.43
C ASP A 14 9.50 27.90 -1.51
N ASP A 15 8.47 27.12 -1.15
CA ASP A 15 8.62 25.85 -0.42
C ASP A 15 9.62 24.91 -1.09
N ARG A 16 9.55 24.76 -2.42
CA ARG A 16 10.47 23.89 -3.17
C ARG A 16 11.89 24.40 -3.13
N SER A 17 12.09 25.70 -3.34
CA SER A 17 13.41 26.33 -3.33
C SER A 17 14.04 26.21 -1.95
N ARG A 18 13.24 26.44 -0.90
CA ARG A 18 13.63 26.27 0.49
C ARG A 18 14.01 24.83 0.84
N VAL A 19 13.19 23.86 0.43
CA VAL A 19 13.49 22.43 0.62
C VAL A 19 14.76 22.04 -0.14
N ALA A 20 14.97 22.54 -1.36
CA ALA A 20 16.17 22.25 -2.14
C ALA A 20 17.44 22.79 -1.46
N GLU A 21 17.41 24.01 -0.93
CA GLU A 21 18.50 24.60 -0.16
C GLU A 21 18.85 23.75 1.07
N LEU A 22 17.84 23.41 1.87
CA LEU A 22 18.03 22.63 3.10
C LEU A 22 18.54 21.21 2.80
N MET A 23 17.99 20.54 1.78
CA MET A 23 18.42 19.20 1.38
C MET A 23 19.87 19.18 0.87
N ALA A 24 20.30 20.19 0.11
CA ALA A 24 21.68 20.31 -0.34
C ALA A 24 22.65 20.42 0.85
N ARG A 25 22.32 21.27 1.82
CA ARG A 25 23.12 21.43 3.06
C ARG A 25 23.17 20.14 3.88
N ILE A 26 22.07 19.38 3.96
CA ILE A 26 22.04 18.07 4.63
C ILE A 26 23.00 17.08 3.96
N VAL A 27 23.08 17.08 2.63
CA VAL A 27 24.04 16.25 1.89
C VAL A 27 25.49 16.64 2.21
N ASP A 28 25.74 17.94 2.42
CA ASP A 28 27.04 18.47 2.84
C ASP A 28 27.35 18.22 4.34
N GLY A 29 26.45 17.55 5.07
CA GLY A 29 26.63 17.17 6.47
C GLY A 29 26.15 18.21 7.50
N ASP A 30 25.40 19.22 7.08
CA ASP A 30 24.85 20.24 7.98
C ASP A 30 23.67 19.69 8.80
N GLU A 31 23.93 19.35 10.06
CA GLU A 31 22.90 18.85 10.97
C GLU A 31 21.84 19.91 11.33
N ALA A 32 22.21 21.19 11.38
CA ALA A 32 21.25 22.26 11.67
C ALA A 32 20.23 22.40 10.53
N ALA A 33 20.67 22.19 9.28
CA ALA A 33 19.76 22.17 8.12
C ALA A 33 18.70 21.07 8.22
N PHE A 34 19.05 19.90 8.77
CA PHE A 34 18.07 18.84 9.02
C PHE A 34 17.00 19.27 10.02
N PHE A 35 17.39 19.85 11.17
CA PHE A 35 16.42 20.31 12.17
C PHE A 35 15.55 21.46 11.65
N MET A 36 16.10 22.37 10.83
CA MET A 36 15.29 23.40 10.16
C MET A 36 14.26 22.79 9.20
N LEU A 37 14.67 21.80 8.39
CA LEU A 37 13.76 21.11 7.49
C LEU A 37 12.62 20.41 8.24
N VAL A 38 12.95 19.72 9.35
CA VAL A 38 11.96 19.10 10.23
C VAL A 38 11.02 20.17 10.77
N SER A 39 11.53 21.20 11.44
CA SER A 39 10.70 22.22 12.07
C SER A 39 9.78 22.96 11.09
N GLU A 40 10.24 23.23 9.87
CA GLU A 40 9.47 23.98 8.87
C GLU A 40 8.40 23.09 8.19
N PHE A 41 8.68 21.80 7.99
CA PHE A 41 7.85 20.93 7.14
C PHE A 41 7.27 19.70 7.85
N ASP A 42 7.40 19.58 9.17
CA ASP A 42 6.99 18.39 9.94
C ASP A 42 5.56 17.94 9.65
N SER A 43 4.63 18.90 9.60
CA SER A 43 3.21 18.65 9.32
C SER A 43 2.97 17.83 8.03
N ARG A 44 3.84 17.96 7.02
CA ARG A 44 3.75 17.23 5.74
C ARG A 44 4.09 15.75 5.93
N VAL A 45 5.16 15.46 6.66
CA VAL A 45 5.60 14.09 6.94
C VAL A 45 4.67 13.44 7.94
N ALA A 46 4.28 14.17 8.99
CA ALA A 46 3.30 13.73 9.97
C ALA A 46 1.96 13.33 9.33
N TYR A 47 1.50 14.08 8.33
CA TYR A 47 0.30 13.70 7.57
C TYR A 47 0.47 12.37 6.83
N ILE A 48 1.62 12.14 6.19
CA ILE A 48 1.91 10.90 5.45
C ILE A 48 1.98 9.70 6.40
N VAL A 49 2.69 9.83 7.53
CA VAL A 49 2.79 8.77 8.54
C VAL A 49 1.41 8.45 9.12
N ARG A 50 0.60 9.46 9.46
CA ARG A 50 -0.79 9.25 9.90
C ARG A 50 -1.60 8.45 8.89
N GLN A 51 -1.49 8.76 7.59
CA GLN A 51 -2.18 8.00 6.56
C GLN A 51 -1.72 6.54 6.51
N PHE A 52 -0.42 6.27 6.66
CA PHE A 52 0.07 4.89 6.74
C PHE A 52 -0.47 4.14 7.94
N VAL A 53 -0.50 4.75 9.13
CA VAL A 53 -1.04 4.12 10.34
C VAL A 53 -2.55 3.85 10.20
N ILE A 54 -3.29 4.77 9.57
CA ILE A 54 -4.72 4.57 9.22
C ILE A 54 -4.88 3.38 8.27
N ASP A 55 -4.11 3.33 7.18
CA ASP A 55 -4.16 2.25 6.19
C ASP A 55 -3.79 0.90 6.80
N MET A 56 -2.90 0.89 7.79
CA MET A 56 -2.51 -0.30 8.57
C MET A 56 -3.54 -0.68 9.66
N GLY A 57 -4.57 0.15 9.89
CA GLY A 57 -5.64 -0.11 10.86
C GLY A 57 -5.23 0.01 12.33
N ARG A 58 -4.09 0.64 12.63
CA ARG A 58 -3.54 0.78 14.00
C ARG A 58 -4.06 2.03 14.71
N ARG A 59 -5.36 2.00 15.05
CA ARG A 59 -6.04 3.12 15.74
C ARG A 59 -5.50 3.38 17.15
N ASP A 60 -4.90 2.38 17.77
CA ASP A 60 -4.19 2.48 19.05
C ASP A 60 -3.02 3.45 18.94
N ILE A 61 -2.18 3.32 17.91
CA ILE A 61 -1.06 4.24 17.64
C ILE A 61 -1.56 5.66 17.32
N LEU A 62 -2.69 5.79 16.62
CA LEU A 62 -3.28 7.11 16.36
C LEU A 62 -3.76 7.82 17.63
N ALA A 63 -4.05 7.06 18.69
CA ALA A 63 -4.46 7.60 19.98
C ALA A 63 -3.26 7.90 20.91
N ASP A 64 -2.07 7.42 20.55
CA ASP A 64 -0.81 7.67 21.27
C ASP A 64 0.03 8.70 20.49
N GLU A 65 0.05 9.94 20.99
CA GLU A 65 0.75 11.03 20.32
C GLU A 65 2.28 10.83 20.33
N ASP A 66 2.83 10.20 21.38
CA ASP A 66 4.26 9.96 21.52
C ASP A 66 4.71 8.86 20.55
N GLU A 67 3.94 7.77 20.44
CA GLU A 67 4.22 6.69 19.49
C GLU A 67 4.14 7.19 18.05
N LEU A 68 3.10 7.97 17.72
CA LEU A 68 2.97 8.58 16.40
C LEU A 68 4.13 9.55 16.11
N SER A 69 4.53 10.38 17.07
CA SER A 69 5.66 11.31 16.95
C SER A 69 6.98 10.57 16.72
N GLY A 70 7.18 9.43 17.38
CA GLY A 70 8.31 8.53 17.14
C GLY A 70 8.38 8.04 15.68
N LEU A 71 7.24 7.62 15.12
CA LEU A 71 7.17 7.19 13.72
C LEU A 71 7.43 8.33 12.72
N VAL A 72 7.03 9.57 13.06
CA VAL A 72 7.35 10.75 12.25
C VAL A 72 8.85 11.05 12.29
N THR A 73 9.46 10.91 13.46
CA THR A 73 10.92 11.04 13.61
C THR A 73 11.66 9.99 12.76
N ASP A 74 11.22 8.73 12.79
CA ASP A 74 11.77 7.68 11.94
C ASP A 74 11.64 7.98 10.44
N ALA A 75 10.49 8.54 10.02
CA ALA A 75 10.29 8.95 8.63
C ALA A 75 11.28 10.04 8.20
N TRP A 76 11.56 11.01 9.07
CA TRP A 76 12.56 12.05 8.80
C TRP A 76 13.98 11.48 8.73
N LEU A 77 14.33 10.52 9.58
CA LEU A 77 15.62 9.82 9.50
C LEU A 77 15.79 9.09 8.17
N VAL A 78 14.75 8.44 7.67
CA VAL A 78 14.77 7.81 6.32
C VAL A 78 15.02 8.84 5.22
N ILE A 79 14.44 10.04 5.32
CA ILE A 79 14.68 11.13 4.35
C ILE A 79 16.14 11.59 4.43
N ARG A 80 16.69 11.78 5.64
CA ARG A 80 18.08 12.18 5.86
C ARG A 80 19.06 11.16 5.29
N GLU A 81 18.90 9.89 5.62
CA GLU A 81 19.76 8.79 5.15
C GLU A 81 19.81 8.70 3.61
N ARG A 82 18.72 9.11 2.95
CA ARG A 82 18.56 9.03 1.49
C ARG A 82 18.77 10.37 0.79
N ALA A 83 19.12 11.44 1.50
CA ALA A 83 19.15 12.80 0.97
C ALA A 83 19.99 12.93 -0.31
N GLY A 84 21.14 12.26 -0.39
CA GLY A 84 22.03 12.32 -1.57
C GLY A 84 21.43 11.72 -2.86
N GLY A 85 20.38 10.91 -2.77
CA GLY A 85 19.68 10.35 -3.92
C GLY A 85 18.51 11.19 -4.43
N TRP A 86 18.17 12.27 -3.73
CA TRP A 86 17.03 13.12 -4.06
C TRP A 86 17.42 14.24 -5.05
N SER A 87 16.50 14.63 -5.93
CA SER A 87 16.67 15.70 -6.92
C SER A 87 15.61 16.79 -6.76
N ALA A 88 16.03 18.05 -6.79
CA ALA A 88 15.16 19.23 -6.64
C ALA A 88 14.12 19.38 -7.76
N ASP A 89 14.40 18.85 -8.95
CA ASP A 89 13.49 18.86 -10.10
C ASP A 89 12.40 17.77 -10.00
N GLY A 90 12.54 16.83 -9.05
CA GLY A 90 11.65 15.71 -8.86
C GLY A 90 10.47 15.96 -7.90
N ALA A 91 9.92 14.87 -7.38
CA ALA A 91 8.95 14.94 -6.28
C ALA A 91 9.61 15.48 -5.00
N MET A 92 8.82 16.11 -4.11
CA MET A 92 9.29 16.53 -2.77
C MET A 92 9.90 15.34 -2.00
N PRO A 93 10.86 15.55 -1.09
CA PRO A 93 11.62 14.47 -0.44
C PRO A 93 10.73 13.37 0.18
N TRP A 94 9.69 13.76 0.90
CA TRP A 94 8.73 12.84 1.54
C TRP A 94 7.81 12.10 0.56
N ARG A 95 7.60 12.62 -0.65
CA ARG A 95 6.88 11.91 -1.72
C ARG A 95 7.80 10.97 -2.48
N TRP A 96 9.03 11.39 -2.73
CA TRP A 96 10.06 10.56 -3.36
C TRP A 96 10.43 9.37 -2.47
N ALA A 97 10.62 9.59 -1.16
CA ALA A 97 10.93 8.56 -0.18
C ALA A 97 9.68 7.79 0.33
N HIS A 98 8.51 8.00 -0.26
CA HIS A 98 7.22 7.53 0.27
C HIS A 98 7.20 6.01 0.58
N LEU A 99 7.68 5.18 -0.35
CA LEU A 99 7.73 3.73 -0.14
C LEU A 99 8.75 3.31 0.93
N ALA A 100 9.86 4.03 1.04
CA ALA A 100 10.88 3.77 2.06
C ALA A 100 10.36 4.15 3.46
N ILE A 101 9.67 5.29 3.56
CA ILE A 101 9.00 5.70 4.79
C ILE A 101 7.93 4.68 5.18
N ARG A 102 7.09 4.25 4.22
CA ARG A 102 6.06 3.23 4.46
C ARG A 102 6.67 1.94 4.99
N HIS A 103 7.77 1.48 4.41
CA HIS A 103 8.48 0.30 4.88
C HIS A 103 8.96 0.46 6.32
N ARG A 104 9.66 1.56 6.64
CA ARG A 104 10.14 1.82 8.01
C ARG A 104 9.00 1.90 9.02
N VAL A 105 7.91 2.59 8.68
CA VAL A 105 6.71 2.65 9.52
C VAL A 105 6.11 1.26 9.72
N SER A 106 6.00 0.46 8.66
CA SER A 106 5.47 -0.91 8.77
C SER A 106 6.34 -1.81 9.65
N GLU A 107 7.67 -1.63 9.58
CA GLU A 107 8.63 -2.37 10.40
C GLU A 107 8.50 -2.01 11.87
N ALA A 108 8.45 -0.71 12.18
CA ALA A 108 8.32 -0.20 13.55
C ALA A 108 6.96 -0.54 14.19
N VAL A 109 5.87 -0.41 13.42
CA VAL A 109 4.51 -0.73 13.86
C VAL A 109 4.34 -2.24 14.11
N GLY A 110 5.00 -3.07 13.30
CA GLY A 110 4.88 -4.52 13.34
C GLY A 110 3.48 -5.05 12.99
N HIS A 111 3.29 -6.37 13.12
CA HIS A 111 1.97 -6.98 13.00
C HIS A 111 1.19 -6.80 14.31
N ARG A 112 -0.12 -6.53 14.23
CA ARG A 112 -1.00 -6.54 15.39
C ARG A 112 -0.98 -7.93 16.02
N THR A 113 -0.32 -8.08 17.16
CA THR A 113 -0.34 -9.31 17.96
C THR A 113 -1.40 -9.18 19.05
N THR A 114 -2.40 -10.06 19.02
CA THR A 114 -3.25 -10.28 20.19
C THR A 114 -2.61 -11.43 20.98
N PRO A 115 -2.32 -11.27 22.28
CA PRO A 115 -1.88 -12.40 23.08
C PRO A 115 -2.94 -13.49 22.97
N LEU A 116 -2.53 -14.69 22.57
CA LEU A 116 -3.39 -15.86 22.67
C LEU A 116 -3.67 -16.03 24.17
N MET A 117 -4.94 -15.93 24.58
CA MET A 117 -5.33 -16.50 25.87
C MET A 117 -5.02 -17.99 25.79
N GLU A 118 -4.55 -18.60 26.89
CA GLU A 118 -4.46 -20.06 26.98
C GLU A 118 -5.84 -20.62 26.60
N ASP A 119 -5.90 -21.32 25.46
CA ASP A 119 -7.14 -21.86 24.94
C ASP A 119 -7.41 -23.20 25.62
N ASP A 120 -8.59 -23.32 26.23
CA ASP A 120 -9.07 -24.48 26.98
C ASP A 120 -9.50 -25.63 26.04
N GLY A 121 -8.69 -25.92 25.02
CA GLY A 121 -8.84 -27.08 24.15
C GLY A 121 -9.91 -26.95 23.08
N VAL A 122 -9.72 -26.04 22.11
CA VAL A 122 -10.40 -26.17 20.82
C VAL A 122 -9.66 -27.21 19.98
N GLU A 123 -10.36 -28.27 19.56
CA GLU A 123 -9.85 -29.22 18.57
C GLU A 123 -9.35 -28.45 17.35
N GLU A 124 -8.07 -28.66 16.99
CA GLU A 124 -7.45 -28.14 15.77
C GLU A 124 -8.24 -28.64 14.56
N ALA A 125 -9.26 -27.88 14.15
CA ALA A 125 -9.83 -28.02 12.83
C ALA A 125 -8.68 -27.67 11.87
N ALA A 126 -8.12 -28.70 11.23
CA ALA A 126 -7.00 -28.58 10.32
C ALA A 126 -7.25 -27.42 9.35
N TRP A 127 -6.55 -26.30 9.56
CA TRP A 127 -6.62 -25.16 8.66
C TRP A 127 -6.17 -25.62 7.27
N SER A 128 -7.11 -25.72 6.34
CA SER A 128 -6.84 -26.09 4.97
C SER A 128 -6.61 -24.80 4.17
N PRO A 129 -5.42 -24.60 3.57
CA PRO A 129 -5.19 -23.47 2.66
C PRO A 129 -6.02 -23.58 1.37
N THR A 130 -6.70 -24.72 1.17
CA THR A 130 -7.69 -24.96 0.11
C THR A 130 -9.12 -25.06 0.66
N GLY A 131 -9.41 -24.42 1.80
CA GLY A 131 -10.78 -24.24 2.29
C GLY A 131 -11.70 -23.77 1.16
N ASP A 132 -12.99 -24.08 1.28
CA ASP A 132 -13.97 -23.77 0.24
C ASP A 132 -13.77 -22.33 -0.24
N CYS A 133 -13.98 -22.09 -1.54
CA CYS A 133 -13.79 -20.80 -2.22
C CYS A 133 -14.39 -19.57 -1.47
N GLU A 134 -15.32 -19.81 -0.54
CA GLU A 134 -15.96 -18.85 0.36
C GLU A 134 -15.08 -18.39 1.54
N ASP A 135 -13.94 -19.02 1.81
CA ASP A 135 -13.05 -18.68 2.92
C ASP A 135 -12.05 -17.54 2.62
N LEU A 136 -11.85 -17.21 1.34
CA LEU A 136 -11.03 -16.05 0.99
C LEU A 136 -11.73 -14.75 1.40
N VAL A 137 -10.99 -13.85 2.04
CA VAL A 137 -11.52 -12.58 2.60
C VAL A 137 -12.18 -11.76 1.50
N LEU A 138 -11.60 -11.73 0.30
CA LEU A 138 -12.19 -11.04 -0.85
C LEU A 138 -13.56 -11.62 -1.25
N THR A 139 -13.77 -12.94 -1.13
CA THR A 139 -15.07 -13.57 -1.39
C THR A 139 -16.11 -13.14 -0.35
N ARG A 140 -15.71 -13.01 0.92
CA ARG A 140 -16.60 -12.57 2.02
C ARG A 140 -16.96 -11.09 1.92
N LEU A 141 -16.05 -10.24 1.44
CA LEU A 141 -16.26 -8.80 1.26
C LEU A 141 -17.12 -8.45 0.04
N ARG A 142 -17.56 -9.45 -0.74
CA ARG A 142 -18.40 -9.27 -1.92
C ARG A 142 -19.62 -8.38 -1.68
N CYS A 143 -20.23 -8.46 -0.49
CA CYS A 143 -21.43 -7.70 -0.15
C CYS A 143 -21.18 -6.19 0.03
N GLY A 144 -19.93 -5.76 0.23
CA GLY A 144 -19.56 -4.37 0.52
C GLY A 144 -19.29 -3.49 -0.71
N ASP A 145 -18.97 -4.07 -1.87
CA ASP A 145 -18.79 -3.34 -3.13
C ASP A 145 -19.33 -4.18 -4.31
N PRO A 146 -20.40 -3.73 -5.00
CA PRO A 146 -20.95 -4.42 -6.16
C PRO A 146 -19.93 -4.67 -7.28
N ARG A 147 -18.91 -3.82 -7.42
CA ARG A 147 -17.84 -4.00 -8.43
C ARG A 147 -16.92 -5.15 -8.06
N LEU A 148 -16.63 -5.35 -6.77
CA LEU A 148 -15.88 -6.52 -6.30
C LEU A 148 -16.68 -7.80 -6.57
N ALA A 149 -17.99 -7.77 -6.34
CA ALA A 149 -18.88 -8.89 -6.67
C ALA A 149 -18.89 -9.24 -8.14
N LEU A 150 -19.05 -8.23 -8.99
CA LEU A 150 -19.00 -8.38 -10.44
C LEU A 150 -17.66 -8.96 -10.88
N MET A 151 -16.55 -8.39 -10.42
CA MET A 151 -15.19 -8.86 -10.72
C MET A 151 -14.98 -10.33 -10.37
N LEU A 152 -15.30 -10.73 -9.13
CA LEU A 152 -15.11 -12.11 -8.67
C LEU A 152 -15.99 -13.09 -9.46
N THR A 153 -17.23 -12.70 -9.76
CA THR A 153 -18.16 -13.52 -10.55
C THR A 153 -17.66 -13.70 -11.98
N THR A 154 -17.23 -12.62 -12.63
CA THR A 154 -16.66 -12.67 -13.99
C THR A 154 -15.38 -13.50 -14.03
N LEU A 155 -14.49 -13.37 -13.05
CA LEU A 155 -13.28 -14.20 -12.96
C LEU A 155 -13.63 -15.68 -12.82
N LYS A 156 -14.56 -16.03 -11.93
CA LYS A 156 -14.97 -17.41 -11.69
C LYS A 156 -15.57 -18.07 -12.94
N ALA A 157 -16.31 -17.30 -13.74
CA ALA A 157 -16.89 -17.76 -15.00
C ALA A 157 -15.85 -17.95 -16.13
N ASN A 158 -14.70 -17.28 -16.07
CA ASN A 158 -13.75 -17.17 -17.18
C ASN A 158 -12.37 -17.81 -16.92
N LEU A 159 -12.18 -18.41 -15.75
CA LEU A 159 -10.94 -19.06 -15.33
C LEU A 159 -11.22 -20.50 -14.90
N SER A 160 -10.18 -21.34 -14.91
CA SER A 160 -10.26 -22.63 -14.22
C SER A 160 -10.42 -22.40 -12.72
N GLY A 161 -11.02 -23.35 -12.00
CA GLY A 161 -11.19 -23.22 -10.54
C GLY A 161 -9.86 -22.96 -9.81
N ARG A 162 -8.78 -23.62 -10.26
CA ARG A 162 -7.42 -23.38 -9.74
C ARG A 162 -6.92 -21.98 -10.04
N ASP A 163 -7.02 -21.51 -11.29
CA ASP A 163 -6.51 -20.20 -11.68
C ASP A 163 -7.30 -19.08 -11.00
N TYR A 164 -8.60 -19.26 -10.82
CA TYR A 164 -9.45 -18.35 -10.05
C TYR A 164 -8.91 -18.21 -8.61
N LEU A 165 -8.68 -19.33 -7.91
CA LEU A 165 -8.17 -19.29 -6.53
C LEU A 165 -6.78 -18.66 -6.45
N VAL A 166 -5.89 -18.98 -7.39
CA VAL A 166 -4.55 -18.36 -7.48
C VAL A 166 -4.65 -16.84 -7.65
N VAL A 167 -5.55 -16.35 -8.51
CA VAL A 167 -5.73 -14.91 -8.74
C VAL A 167 -6.32 -14.21 -7.52
N VAL A 168 -7.35 -14.79 -6.88
CA VAL A 168 -7.99 -14.18 -5.71
C VAL A 168 -7.03 -14.15 -4.53
N GLU A 169 -6.29 -15.23 -4.27
CA GLU A 169 -5.26 -15.24 -3.23
C GLU A 169 -4.16 -14.22 -3.53
N TYR A 170 -3.72 -14.11 -4.79
CA TYR A 170 -2.71 -13.13 -5.17
C TYR A 170 -3.16 -11.70 -4.88
N LEU A 171 -4.41 -11.36 -5.22
CA LEU A 171 -5.00 -10.05 -4.93
C LEU A 171 -5.06 -9.79 -3.43
N GLN A 172 -5.40 -10.81 -2.64
CA GLN A 172 -5.45 -10.72 -1.19
C GLN A 172 -4.05 -10.46 -0.61
N GLN A 173 -3.04 -11.25 -0.99
CA GLN A 173 -1.66 -11.05 -0.53
C GLN A 173 -1.09 -9.69 -0.95
N GLN A 174 -1.39 -9.24 -2.17
CA GLN A 174 -1.03 -7.90 -2.63
C GLN A 174 -1.68 -6.81 -1.76
N SER A 175 -2.94 -6.98 -1.36
CA SER A 175 -3.64 -6.03 -0.48
C SER A 175 -3.09 -6.02 0.94
N PHE A 176 -2.52 -7.13 1.41
CA PHE A 176 -1.82 -7.23 2.69
C PHE A 176 -0.39 -6.65 2.64
N GLY A 177 0.07 -6.20 1.47
CA GLY A 177 1.41 -5.64 1.33
C GLY A 177 2.52 -6.68 1.26
N ASP A 178 2.20 -7.95 0.95
CA ASP A 178 3.22 -8.98 0.70
C ASP A 178 4.18 -8.50 -0.42
N PRO A 179 5.49 -8.37 -0.15
CA PRO A 179 6.46 -7.92 -1.15
C PRO A 179 6.70 -8.94 -2.27
N SER A 180 6.28 -10.20 -2.09
CA SER A 180 6.42 -11.27 -3.09
C SER A 180 5.21 -12.21 -3.15
N PRO A 181 4.02 -11.71 -3.54
CA PRO A 181 2.78 -12.51 -3.57
C PRO A 181 2.91 -13.79 -4.41
N SER A 182 3.72 -13.74 -5.47
CA SER A 182 3.95 -14.89 -6.35
C SER A 182 4.60 -16.07 -5.63
N HIS A 183 5.48 -15.82 -4.66
CA HIS A 183 6.16 -16.87 -3.88
C HIS A 183 5.23 -17.45 -2.83
N THR A 184 4.47 -16.60 -2.13
CA THR A 184 3.48 -17.00 -1.13
C THR A 184 2.38 -17.86 -1.77
N VAL A 185 1.74 -17.35 -2.81
CA VAL A 185 0.69 -18.08 -3.54
C VAL A 185 1.25 -19.34 -4.22
N GLY A 186 2.47 -19.27 -4.75
CA GLY A 186 3.14 -20.42 -5.35
C GLY A 186 3.33 -21.57 -4.36
N ARG A 187 3.71 -21.26 -3.11
CA ARG A 187 3.82 -22.23 -2.02
C ARG A 187 2.44 -22.84 -1.68
N LEU A 188 1.42 -22.00 -1.51
CA LEU A 188 0.06 -22.41 -1.12
C LEU A 188 -0.57 -23.37 -2.14
N TYR A 189 -0.50 -23.04 -3.44
CA TYR A 189 -1.16 -23.79 -4.51
C TYR A 189 -0.22 -24.77 -5.25
N ARG A 190 0.99 -24.98 -4.71
CA ARG A 190 2.04 -25.83 -5.29
C ARG A 190 2.29 -25.51 -6.77
N VAL A 191 2.47 -24.22 -7.06
CA VAL A 191 2.75 -23.67 -8.38
C VAL A 191 4.08 -22.93 -8.35
N LYS A 192 4.86 -23.01 -9.44
CA LYS A 192 6.06 -22.17 -9.56
C LYS A 192 5.67 -20.67 -9.55
N PRO A 193 6.42 -19.80 -8.85
CA PRO A 193 6.12 -18.36 -8.79
C PRO A 193 5.96 -17.70 -10.17
N ASP A 194 6.76 -18.09 -11.16
CA ASP A 194 6.63 -17.57 -12.53
C ASP A 194 5.28 -17.90 -13.17
N ASN A 195 4.77 -19.10 -12.92
CA ASN A 195 3.47 -19.50 -13.43
C ASN A 195 2.35 -18.75 -12.69
N VAL A 196 2.51 -18.48 -11.38
CA VAL A 196 1.57 -17.61 -10.63
C VAL A 196 1.49 -16.21 -11.26
N ARG A 197 2.64 -15.58 -11.53
CA ARG A 197 2.69 -14.28 -12.22
C ARG A 197 1.99 -14.35 -13.57
N GLN A 198 2.25 -15.41 -14.33
CA GLN A 198 1.66 -15.59 -15.65
C GLN A 198 0.14 -15.77 -15.59
N ILE A 199 -0.37 -16.57 -14.64
CA ILE A 199 -1.82 -16.74 -14.40
C ILE A 199 -2.45 -15.39 -14.07
N TYR A 200 -1.87 -14.65 -13.11
CA TYR A 200 -2.35 -13.33 -12.70
C TYR A 200 -2.38 -12.33 -13.87
N HIS A 201 -1.30 -12.22 -14.63
CA HIS A 201 -1.23 -11.33 -15.80
C HIS A 201 -2.25 -11.70 -16.89
N ARG A 202 -2.43 -13.01 -17.17
CA ARG A 202 -3.40 -13.48 -18.16
C ARG A 202 -4.84 -13.21 -17.72
N ALA A 203 -5.16 -13.45 -16.46
CA ALA A 203 -6.47 -13.15 -15.88
C ALA A 203 -6.80 -11.66 -15.98
N ARG A 204 -5.85 -10.80 -15.58
CA ARG A 204 -5.99 -9.34 -15.68
C ARG A 204 -6.19 -8.88 -17.11
N LYS A 205 -5.36 -9.36 -18.05
CA LYS A 205 -5.49 -9.03 -19.49
C LYS A 205 -6.84 -9.46 -20.04
N ARG A 206 -7.31 -10.66 -19.68
CA ARG A 206 -8.62 -11.17 -20.09
C ARG A 206 -9.74 -10.31 -19.54
N LEU A 207 -9.72 -9.97 -18.25
CA LEU A 207 -10.78 -9.17 -17.64
C LEU A 207 -10.82 -7.74 -18.19
N ARG A 208 -9.67 -7.13 -18.51
CA ARG A 208 -9.64 -5.84 -19.24
C ARG A 208 -10.31 -5.92 -20.60
N LYS A 209 -10.04 -6.99 -21.35
CA LYS A 209 -10.68 -7.19 -22.65
C LYS A 209 -12.19 -7.36 -22.48
N LEU A 210 -12.64 -8.19 -21.55
CA LEU A 210 -14.06 -8.37 -21.26
C LEU A 210 -14.72 -7.04 -20.86
N ALA A 211 -14.09 -6.25 -19.98
CA ALA A 211 -14.60 -4.94 -19.59
C ALA A 211 -14.64 -3.93 -20.75
N ALA A 212 -13.76 -4.06 -21.74
CA ALA A 212 -13.78 -3.23 -22.94
C ALA A 212 -14.91 -3.62 -23.91
N ASP A 213 -15.19 -4.92 -24.03
CA ASP A 213 -16.13 -5.47 -25.00
C ASP A 213 -17.58 -5.54 -24.46
N ASP A 214 -17.76 -5.66 -23.15
CA ASP A 214 -19.06 -5.86 -22.49
C ASP A 214 -19.52 -4.61 -21.69
N PRO A 215 -20.65 -3.98 -22.07
CA PRO A 215 -21.23 -2.85 -21.34
C PRO A 215 -21.58 -3.16 -19.87
N GLU A 216 -21.96 -4.41 -19.53
CA GLU A 216 -22.30 -4.77 -18.15
C GLU A 216 -21.07 -4.69 -17.21
N LEU A 217 -19.88 -4.78 -17.80
CA LEU A 217 -18.59 -4.73 -17.10
C LEU A 217 -17.94 -3.34 -17.12
N GLU A 218 -18.63 -2.31 -17.64
CA GLU A 218 -18.08 -0.96 -17.79
C GLU A 218 -17.56 -0.39 -16.45
N SER A 219 -18.30 -0.64 -15.36
CA SER A 219 -17.94 -0.19 -14.02
C SER A 219 -16.59 -0.73 -13.51
N LEU A 220 -16.08 -1.82 -14.11
CA LEU A 220 -14.78 -2.40 -13.75
C LEU A 220 -13.60 -1.69 -14.39
N ARG A 221 -13.78 -0.91 -15.48
CA ARG A 221 -12.67 -0.27 -16.21
C ARG A 221 -11.82 0.64 -15.32
N GLY A 222 -12.48 1.39 -14.42
CA GLY A 222 -11.84 2.27 -13.45
C GLY A 222 -11.58 1.63 -12.08
N PHE A 223 -11.85 0.34 -11.92
CA PHE A 223 -11.65 -0.35 -10.65
C PHE A 223 -10.15 -0.56 -10.36
N TRP A 224 -9.75 -0.46 -9.08
CA TRP A 224 -8.34 -0.35 -8.66
C TRP A 224 -7.42 -1.40 -9.31
N TRP A 225 -7.89 -2.63 -9.44
CA TRP A 225 -7.08 -3.71 -10.01
C TRP A 225 -6.94 -3.61 -11.54
N LEU A 226 -7.93 -3.06 -12.25
CA LEU A 226 -7.86 -2.92 -13.71
C LEU A 226 -7.29 -1.58 -14.16
N ALA A 227 -7.35 -0.55 -13.32
CA ALA A 227 -6.88 0.80 -13.61
C ALA A 227 -5.35 0.98 -13.52
N ALA A 228 -4.63 0.14 -12.77
CA ALA A 228 -3.17 0.25 -12.56
C ALA A 228 -2.29 -0.21 -13.74
#